data_AF-A0A7X0DA82-F1
#
_entry.id   AF-A0A7X0DA82-F1
#
_cell.length_a   1.000
_cell.length_b   1.000
_cell.length_c   1.000
_cell.angle_alpha   90.00
_cell.angle_beta   90.00
_cell.angle_gamma   90.00
#
_symmetry.space_group_name_H-M   'P 1'
#
loop_
_entity.id
_entity.type
_entity.pdbx_description
1 polymer ?
#
loop_
_entity_poly.entity_id
_entity_poly.type
_entity_poly.pdbx_seq_one_letter_code
_entity_poly.pdbx_strand_id
1 'polypeptide(L)' 'MPFKTEKVEHYIVKKGDALTKIAKKYGTTVQNLVKLSNIKNPDLIRVGQKLRVKYPPCYLAGDFLFIATCFDIFF' A
#
# COMPACT_ATOMS: atom_id res chain seq x y z
N MET A 1 14.12 -10.05 -17.00
CA MET A 1 12.64 -9.93 -17.04
C MET A 1 12.16 -9.62 -15.62
N PRO A 2 11.68 -8.41 -15.30
CA PRO A 2 11.31 -8.08 -13.92
C PRO A 2 9.95 -8.68 -13.57
N PHE A 3 9.95 -9.68 -12.68
CA PHE A 3 8.74 -10.29 -12.15
C PHE A 3 8.14 -9.36 -11.09
N LYS A 4 7.11 -8.60 -11.44
CA LYS A 4 6.42 -7.71 -10.50
C LYS A 4 5.50 -8.55 -9.60
N THR A 5 5.93 -8.86 -8.38
CA THR A 5 5.10 -9.58 -7.41
C THR A 5 4.25 -8.60 -6.61
N GLU A 6 3.03 -8.37 -7.09
CA GLU A 6 2.06 -7.53 -6.41
C GLU A 6 1.32 -8.35 -5.35
N LYS A 7 1.82 -8.34 -4.11
CA LYS A 7 1.16 -9.03 -2.99
C LYS A 7 -0.04 -8.21 -2.52
N VAL A 8 -1.23 -8.79 -2.64
CA VAL A 8 -2.48 -8.22 -2.12
C VAL A 8 -2.82 -8.92 -0.81
N GLU A 9 -2.98 -8.16 0.26
CA GLU A 9 -3.40 -8.63 1.58
C GLU A 9 -4.70 -7.94 2.00
N HIS A 10 -5.41 -8.58 2.92
CA HIS A 10 -6.63 -8.06 3.51
C HIS A 10 -6.34 -7.63 4.95
N TYR A 11 -6.56 -6.36 5.26
CA TYR A 11 -6.43 -5.82 6.60
C TYR A 11 -7.80 -5.47 7.18
N ILE A 12 -8.06 -5.87 8.43
CA ILE A 12 -9.28 -5.51 9.14
C ILE A 12 -8.95 -4.32 10.04
N VAL A 13 -9.62 -3.19 9.80
CA VAL A 13 -9.46 -1.95 10.58
C VAL A 13 -9.79 -2.22 12.05
N LYS A 14 -8.89 -1.87 12.96
CA LYS A 14 -9.13 -1.91 14.39
C LYS A 14 -9.49 -0.52 14.93
N LYS A 15 -10.08 -0.48 16.13
CA LYS A 15 -10.44 0.77 16.79
C LYS A 15 -9.19 1.60 17.06
N GLY A 16 -9.16 2.82 16.52
CA GLY A 16 -8.02 3.74 16.62
C GLY A 16 -7.02 3.69 15.47
N ASP A 17 -7.24 2.82 14.47
CA ASP A 17 -6.47 2.87 13.24
C ASP A 17 -6.91 4.03 12.35
N ALA A 18 -5.95 4.56 11.58
CA ALA A 18 -6.18 5.59 10.56
C ALA A 18 -5.61 5.10 9.23
N LEU A 19 -6.25 5.45 8.11
CA LEU A 19 -5.75 5.08 6.78
C LEU A 19 -4.31 5.54 6.55
N THR A 20 -3.93 6.70 7.08
CA THR A 20 -2.56 7.23 7.01
C THR A 20 -1.55 6.31 7.69
N LYS A 21 -1.88 5.77 8.88
CA LYS A 21 -1.02 4.82 9.61
C LYS A 21 -0.92 3.49 8.88
N ILE A 22 -2.04 2.99 8.35
CA ILE A 22 -2.08 1.74 7.58
C ILE A 22 -1.25 1.90 6.30
N ALA A 23 -1.48 2.97 5.53
CA ALA A 23 -0.75 3.25 4.30
C ALA A 23 0.78 3.29 4.54
N LYS A 24 1.23 4.01 5.59
CA LYS A 24 2.63 4.02 6.00
C LYS A 24 3.17 2.63 6.37
N LYS A 25 2.40 1.86 7.14
CA LYS A 25 2.77 0.50 7.54
C LYS A 25 2.98 -0.44 6.35
N TYR A 26 2.18 -0.27 5.30
CA TYR A 26 2.23 -1.11 4.09
C TYR A 26 3.06 -0.50 2.95
N GLY A 27 3.73 0.64 3.17
CA GLY A 27 4.53 1.31 2.13
C GLY A 27 3.71 1.76 0.92
N THR A 28 2.42 2.06 1.11
CA THR A 28 1.50 2.49 0.04
C THR A 28 0.93 3.86 0.37
N THR A 29 0.17 4.45 -0.57
CA THR A 29 -0.50 5.74 -0.36
C THR A 29 -1.96 5.54 0.01
N VAL A 30 -2.52 6.49 0.78
CA VAL A 30 -3.94 6.48 1.15
C VAL A 30 -4.82 6.45 -0.11
N GLN A 31 -4.45 7.20 -1.15
CA GLN A 31 -5.16 7.22 -2.42
C GLN A 31 -5.21 5.84 -3.09
N ASN A 32 -4.08 5.12 -3.13
CA ASN A 32 -4.04 3.77 -3.69
C ASN A 32 -4.90 2.81 -2.86
N LEU A 33 -4.82 2.91 -1.53
CA LEU A 33 -5.59 2.08 -0.62
C LEU A 33 -7.11 2.32 -0.76
N VAL A 34 -7.51 3.58 -0.90
CA VAL A 34 -8.89 4.02 -1.16
C VAL A 34 -9.39 3.50 -2.51
N LYS A 35 -8.59 3.65 -3.57
CA LYS A 35 -8.92 3.13 -4.91
C LYS A 35 -9.08 1.60 -4.90
N LEU A 36 -8.17 0.90 -4.23
CA LEU A 36 -8.19 -0.57 -4.11
C LEU A 36 -9.37 -1.09 -3.29
N SER A 37 -9.76 -0.35 -2.25
CA SER A 37 -10.82 -0.73 -1.32
C SER A 37 -12.17 -0.05 -1.62
N ASN A 38 -12.26 0.71 -2.72
CA ASN A 38 -13.41 1.50 -3.16
C ASN A 38 -14.06 2.33 -2.02
N ILE A 39 -13.24 3.00 -1.22
CA ILE A 39 -13.70 3.77 -0.07
C ILE A 39 -14.17 5.13 -0.55
N LYS A 40 -15.40 5.53 -0.21
CA LYS A 40 -15.90 6.86 -0.57
C LYS A 40 -15.22 7.99 0.22
N ASN A 41 -15.07 7.79 1.54
CA ASN A 41 -14.46 8.79 2.42
C ASN A 41 -13.26 8.20 3.17
N PRO A 42 -12.02 8.61 2.86
CA PRO A 42 -10.82 8.11 3.55
C PRO A 42 -10.78 8.46 5.04
N ASP A 43 -11.39 9.56 5.43
CA ASP A 43 -11.40 10.04 6.82
C ASP A 43 -12.47 9.34 7.68
N LEU A 44 -13.38 8.60 7.06
CA LEU A 44 -14.48 7.88 7.74
C LEU A 44 -14.35 6.38 7.50
N ILE A 45 -13.32 5.78 8.08
CA ILE A 45 -13.18 4.32 8.15
C ILE A 45 -13.84 3.76 9.41
N ARG A 46 -14.56 2.65 9.25
CA ARG A 46 -15.23 1.97 10.38
C ARG A 46 -14.38 0.81 10.88
N VAL A 47 -14.40 0.62 12.20
CA VAL A 47 -13.78 -0.55 12.83
C VAL A 47 -14.46 -1.81 12.30
N GLY A 48 -13.67 -2.82 11.93
CA GLY A 48 -14.14 -4.05 11.30
C GLY A 48 -14.21 -4.00 9.78
N GLN A 49 -13.92 -2.85 9.15
CA GLN A 49 -13.90 -2.75 7.69
C GLN A 49 -12.72 -3.53 7.11
N LYS A 50 -12.99 -4.33 6.07
CA LYS A 50 -11.96 -5.03 5.29
C LYS A 50 -11.36 -4.07 4.28
N LEU A 51 -10.08 -3.82 4.41
CA LEU A 51 -9.27 -3.02 3.50
C LEU A 51 -8.40 -3.95 2.65
N ARG A 52 -8.41 -3.73 1.34
CA ARG A 52 -7.46 -4.35 0.41
C ARG A 52 -6.21 -3.49 0.41
N VAL A 53 -5.12 -4.04 0.94
CA VAL A 53 -3.81 -3.41 0.97
C VAL A 53 -2.91 -4.13 -0.03
N LYS A 54 -2.09 -3.36 -0.73
CA LYS A 54 -1.12 -3.89 -1.70
C LYS A 54 0.23 -3.32 -1.36
N TYR A 55 1.22 -4.21 -1.29
CA TYR A 55 2.59 -3.79 -1.11
C TYR A 55 3.09 -3.10 -2.38
N PRO A 56 3.91 -2.05 -2.26
CA PRO A 56 4.63 -1.54 -3.41
C PRO A 56 5.41 -2.71 -4.03
N PRO A 57 5.50 -2.77 -5.37
CA PRO A 57 6.27 -3.82 -6.03
C PRO A 57 7.68 -3.78 -5.47
N CYS A 58 8.10 -4.87 -4.82
CA CYS A 58 9.49 -5.04 -4.50
C CYS A 58 10.19 -5.26 -5.84
N TYR A 59 10.88 -4.25 -6.33
CA TYR A 59 11.84 -4.44 -7.40
C TYR A 59 13.02 -5.18 -6.78
N LEU A 60 12.96 -6.51 -6.78
CA LEU A 60 14.18 -7.30 -6.76
C LEU A 60 14.88 -6.98 -8.08
N ALA A 61 15.68 -5.91 -8.07
CA ALA A 61 16.64 -5.65 -9.12
C ALA A 61 17.54 -6.88 -9.16
N GLY A 62 17.30 -7.75 -10.14
CA GLY A 62 18.23 -8.80 -10.47
C GLY A 62 19.53 -8.11 -10.86
N ASP A 63 20.51 -8.24 -9.98
CA ASP A 63 21.92 -7.94 -10.13
C ASP A 63 22.29 -6.49 -10.53
N PHE A 64 23.28 -5.95 -9.82
CA PHE A 64 23.91 -4.64 -10.00
C PHE A 64 23.15 -3.40 -9.48
N LEU A 65 23.52 -3.04 -8.24
CA LEU A 65 23.96 -1.71 -7.81
C LEU A 65 23.27 -0.50 -8.48
N PHE A 66 21.95 -0.39 -8.36
CA PHE A 66 21.31 0.90 -8.19
C PHE A 66 20.31 0.76 -7.06
N ILE A 67 20.69 1.27 -5.89
CA ILE A 67 19.76 1.60 -4.82
C ILE A 67 18.94 2.80 -5.32
N ALA A 68 18.08 2.58 -6.30
CA ALA A 68 16.95 3.47 -6.47
C ALA A 68 16.01 3.08 -5.32
N THR A 69 16.10 3.82 -4.24
CA THR A 69 15.00 3.97 -3.30
C THR A 69 13.72 3.99 -4.13
N CYS A 70 12.85 3.00 -3.91
CA CYS A 70 11.52 2.92 -4.49
C CYS A 70 10.66 4.07 -3.91
N PHE A 71 11.09 5.30 -4.19
CA PHE A 71 10.56 6.59 -3.78
C PHE A 71 10.46 7.52 -5.01
N ASP A 72 11.25 7.26 -6.07
CA ASP A 72 11.26 8.04 -7.32
C ASP A 72 10.47 7.37 -8.47
N ILE A 73 9.21 6.99 -8.23
CA ILE A 73 8.22 6.82 -9.33
C ILE A 73 7.10 7.86 -9.16
N PHE A 74 7.44 9.03 -8.62
CA PHE A 74 6.56 10.19 -8.61
C PHE A 74 7.36 11.50 -8.76
N PHE A 75 8.18 11.59 -9.81
CA PHE A 75 8.31 12.79 -10.64
C PHE A 75 8.75 12.41 -12.05
#